data_AF-A0A1H8L2N3-F1
#
_entry.id   AF-A0A1H8L2N3-F1
#
_cell.length_a   1.000
_cell.length_b   1.000
_cell.length_c   1.000
_cell.angle_alpha   90.00
_cell.angle_beta   90.00
_cell.angle_gamma   90.00
#
_symmetry.space_group_name_H-M   'P 1'
#
loop_
_entity.id
_entity.type
_entity.pdbx_description
1 polymer ?
#
loop_
_entity_poly.entity_id
_entity_poly.type
_entity_poly.pdbx_seq_one_letter_code
_entity_poly.pdbx_strand_id
1 'polypeptide(L)'
;MEQSLIDECINCIKEINHNSNIYILPKKGFSDYLNLKSDNHLFIVDVNRKGRKKPQFTLQLRNRSFKDYTLIRLDIFGPDHQNPPGNFPYAGKRIPCPHIHIANSEYGAKVAYPLNESYAKMYLTNDQLEDLIIILQKFLEYCEVGNINSIGYNLQEDLI
;
A
#
# COMPACT_ATOMS: atom_id res chain seq x y z
N MET A 1 7.39 -12.77 -11.52
CA MET A 1 6.31 -13.58 -10.90
C MET A 1 5.24 -13.72 -11.96
N GLU A 2 4.65 -14.90 -12.12
CA GLU A 2 3.61 -15.14 -13.13
C GLU A 2 2.35 -14.31 -12.81
N GLN A 3 1.64 -13.83 -13.85
CA GLN A 3 0.48 -12.95 -13.68
C GLN A 3 -0.62 -13.60 -12.82
N SER A 4 -0.88 -14.88 -13.01
CA SER A 4 -1.88 -15.63 -12.25
C SER A 4 -1.60 -15.63 -10.74
N LEU A 5 -0.33 -15.80 -10.34
CA LEU A 5 0.06 -15.78 -8.94
C LEU A 5 0.01 -14.36 -8.35
N ILE A 6 0.33 -13.33 -9.15
CA ILE A 6 0.18 -11.92 -8.74
C ILE A 6 -1.30 -11.63 -8.46
N ASP A 7 -2.17 -11.99 -9.39
CA ASP A 7 -3.61 -11.77 -9.28
C ASP A 7 -4.20 -12.55 -8.10
N GLU A 8 -3.79 -13.81 -7.90
CA GLU A 8 -4.18 -14.61 -6.73
C GLU A 8 -3.78 -13.91 -5.42
N CYS A 9 -2.51 -13.50 -5.30
CA CYS A 9 -1.99 -12.85 -4.11
C CYS A 9 -2.67 -11.50 -3.82
N ILE A 10 -2.97 -10.71 -4.86
CA ILE A 10 -3.65 -9.43 -4.72
C ILE A 10 -5.09 -9.64 -4.28
N ASN A 11 -5.84 -10.51 -4.96
CA ASN A 11 -7.29 -10.63 -4.79
C ASN A 11 -7.74 -11.60 -3.69
N CYS A 12 -6.86 -12.41 -3.11
CA CYS A 12 -7.26 -13.29 -2.02
C CYS A 12 -7.67 -12.48 -0.78
N ILE A 13 -8.68 -12.96 -0.05
CA ILE A 13 -9.06 -12.39 1.25
C ILE A 13 -7.90 -12.59 2.22
N LYS A 14 -7.61 -11.57 3.01
CA LYS A 14 -6.53 -11.55 4.00
C LYS A 14 -7.09 -11.17 5.37
N GLU A 15 -6.37 -11.55 6.40
CA GLU A 15 -6.64 -11.15 7.77
C GLU A 15 -5.37 -10.63 8.43
N ILE A 16 -5.51 -9.58 9.23
CA ILE A 16 -4.47 -9.10 10.12
C ILE A 16 -4.14 -10.20 11.12
N ASN A 17 -2.87 -10.61 11.12
CA ASN A 17 -2.31 -11.59 12.03
C ASN A 17 -1.43 -10.86 13.05
N HIS A 18 -2.08 -10.24 14.04
CA HIS A 18 -1.43 -9.42 15.05
C HIS A 18 -1.87 -9.84 16.45
N ASN A 19 -0.91 -9.93 17.39
CA ASN A 19 -1.20 -10.40 18.75
C ASN A 19 -1.79 -9.32 19.66
N SER A 20 -1.63 -8.04 19.30
CA SER A 20 -2.21 -6.90 20.03
C SER A 20 -3.47 -6.43 19.34
N ASN A 21 -4.47 -6.03 20.13
CA ASN A 21 -5.73 -5.44 19.67
C ASN A 21 -5.57 -3.99 19.18
N ILE A 22 -4.34 -3.45 19.17
CA ILE A 22 -4.05 -2.10 18.68
C ILE A 22 -2.79 -2.17 17.82
N TYR A 23 -2.84 -1.54 16.64
CA TYR A 23 -1.67 -1.20 15.84
C TYR A 23 -1.33 0.28 16.01
N ILE A 24 -0.07 0.56 16.32
CA ILE A 24 0.44 1.92 16.48
C ILE A 24 1.25 2.25 15.23
N LEU A 25 0.83 3.27 14.48
CA LEU A 25 1.58 3.71 13.31
C LEU A 25 2.97 4.18 13.77
N PRO A 26 4.04 3.86 13.01
CA PRO A 26 5.39 4.29 13.36
C PRO A 26 5.46 5.82 13.43
N LYS A 27 6.38 6.38 14.22
CA LYS A 27 6.70 7.81 14.20
C LYS A 27 7.30 8.25 12.86
N LYS A 28 7.27 9.56 12.61
CA LYS A 28 8.02 10.16 11.49
C LYS A 28 9.49 9.77 11.57
N GLY A 29 10.08 9.38 10.44
CA GLY A 29 11.46 8.90 10.39
C GLY A 29 11.64 7.41 10.69
N PHE A 30 10.57 6.70 11.04
CA PHE A 30 10.57 5.27 11.29
C PHE A 30 9.67 4.52 10.30
N SER A 31 9.78 3.20 10.31
CA SER A 31 8.92 2.30 9.53
C SER A 31 8.56 1.13 10.43
N ASP A 32 7.40 0.55 10.19
CA ASP A 32 6.96 -0.69 10.82
C ASP A 32 6.23 -1.55 9.78
N TYR A 33 5.70 -2.69 10.19
CA TYR A 33 4.93 -3.56 9.31
C TYR A 33 3.81 -4.31 10.05
N LEU A 34 2.74 -4.58 9.30
CA LEU A 34 1.65 -5.45 9.72
C LEU A 34 1.80 -6.81 9.06
N ASN A 35 1.69 -7.89 9.83
CA ASN A 35 1.60 -9.23 9.27
C ASN A 35 0.15 -9.52 8.91
N LEU A 36 -0.06 -10.04 7.70
CA LEU A 36 -1.36 -10.58 7.28
C LEU A 36 -1.21 -12.06 6.90
N LYS A 37 -2.33 -12.77 6.88
CA LYS A 37 -2.43 -14.16 6.40
C LYS A 37 -3.66 -14.33 5.52
N SER A 38 -3.59 -15.25 4.57
CA SER A 38 -4.74 -15.91 3.96
C SER A 38 -4.61 -17.41 4.21
N ASP A 39 -5.50 -18.21 3.63
CA ASP A 39 -5.45 -19.68 3.77
C ASP A 39 -4.13 -20.28 3.28
N ASN A 40 -3.59 -19.76 2.17
CA ASN A 40 -2.43 -20.33 1.48
C ASN A 40 -1.18 -19.46 1.54
N HIS A 41 -1.30 -18.19 1.93
CA HIS A 41 -0.22 -17.22 1.82
C HIS A 41 -0.05 -16.39 3.10
N LEU A 42 1.19 -15.98 3.34
CA LEU A 42 1.51 -15.00 4.37
C LEU A 42 1.92 -13.69 3.69
N PHE A 43 1.46 -12.57 4.22
CA PHE A 43 1.75 -11.25 3.67
C PHE A 43 2.30 -10.31 4.74
N ILE A 44 2.89 -9.23 4.24
CA ILE A 44 3.35 -8.11 5.03
C ILE A 44 2.80 -6.84 4.37
N VAL A 45 2.25 -5.95 5.19
CA VAL A 45 2.01 -4.55 4.81
C VAL A 45 3.08 -3.69 5.46
N ASP A 46 4.01 -3.17 4.68
CA ASP A 46 4.97 -2.20 5.18
C ASP A 46 4.29 -0.85 5.38
N VAL A 47 4.56 -0.23 6.52
CA VAL A 47 4.10 1.11 6.86
C VAL A 47 5.33 1.99 7.01
N ASN A 48 5.69 2.71 5.96
CA ASN A 48 6.91 3.50 5.93
C ASN A 48 6.63 5.00 6.13
N ARG A 49 7.24 5.59 7.16
CA ARG A 49 7.31 7.04 7.39
C ARG A 49 8.75 7.58 7.39
N LYS A 50 9.72 6.78 6.93
CA LYS A 50 11.12 7.21 6.75
C LYS A 50 11.23 8.11 5.53
N GLY A 51 11.98 9.21 5.64
CA GLY A 51 12.28 10.14 4.55
C GLY A 51 12.98 11.41 5.06
N ARG A 52 13.91 11.97 4.26
CA ARG A 52 14.71 13.15 4.66
C ARG A 52 14.11 14.49 4.21
N LYS A 53 13.32 14.53 3.14
CA LYS A 53 12.72 15.75 2.58
C LYS A 53 11.24 15.46 2.30
N LYS A 54 10.34 16.29 2.88
CA LYS A 54 8.87 16.13 2.95
C LYS A 54 8.39 15.03 3.91
N PRO A 55 7.18 15.14 4.51
CA PRO A 55 6.56 13.98 5.15
C PRO A 55 6.53 12.86 4.10
N GLN A 56 6.90 11.65 4.49
CA GLN A 56 6.83 10.49 3.61
C GLN A 56 5.84 9.52 4.24
N PHE A 57 4.91 9.02 3.45
CA PHE A 57 4.03 7.95 3.85
C PHE A 57 3.79 7.04 2.66
N THR A 58 4.32 5.83 2.76
CA THR A 58 4.21 4.80 1.74
C THR A 58 3.73 3.51 2.41
N LEU A 59 2.75 2.86 1.79
CA LEU A 59 2.25 1.55 2.20
C LEU A 59 2.57 0.52 1.11
N GLN A 60 3.03 -0.67 1.48
CA GLN A 60 3.35 -1.71 0.50
C GLN A 60 2.83 -3.08 0.93
N LEU A 61 2.03 -3.72 0.08
CA LEU A 61 1.66 -5.12 0.24
C LEU A 61 2.71 -6.02 -0.43
N ARG A 62 3.18 -7.03 0.31
CA ARG A 62 4.14 -8.03 -0.16
C ARG A 62 3.75 -9.42 0.29
N ASN A 63 3.96 -10.42 -0.55
CA ASN A 63 3.90 -11.82 -0.12
C ASN A 63 5.22 -12.17 0.61
N ARG A 64 5.13 -12.85 1.75
CA ARG A 64 6.27 -13.17 2.62
C ARG A 64 7.24 -14.17 2.00
N SER A 65 6.78 -14.99 1.05
CA SER A 65 7.62 -15.89 0.25
C SER A 65 8.37 -15.15 -0.86
N PHE A 66 7.91 -13.95 -1.25
CA PHE A 66 8.45 -13.14 -2.34
C PHE A 66 8.72 -11.70 -1.87
N LYS A 67 9.46 -11.54 -0.77
CA LYS A 67 9.61 -10.25 -0.08
C LYS A 67 10.22 -9.12 -0.93
N ASP A 68 10.99 -9.44 -1.96
CA ASP A 68 11.56 -8.43 -2.85
C ASP A 68 10.59 -7.99 -3.95
N TYR A 69 9.42 -8.65 -4.03
CA TYR A 69 8.38 -8.37 -5.01
C TYR A 69 7.21 -7.65 -4.35
N THR A 70 7.10 -6.35 -4.60
CA THR A 70 5.94 -5.56 -4.21
C THR A 70 4.74 -5.92 -5.07
N LEU A 71 3.61 -6.21 -4.44
CA LEU A 71 2.34 -6.48 -5.12
C LEU A 71 1.55 -5.18 -5.34
N ILE A 72 1.40 -4.39 -4.27
CA ILE A 72 0.74 -3.08 -4.32
C ILE A 72 1.58 -2.10 -3.52
N ARG A 73 1.73 -0.88 -4.01
CA ARG A 73 2.36 0.22 -3.28
C ARG A 73 1.55 1.49 -3.40
N LEU A 74 1.18 2.09 -2.28
CA LEU A 74 0.53 3.40 -2.23
C LEU A 74 1.55 4.45 -1.79
N ASP A 75 1.77 5.48 -2.60
CA ASP A 75 2.61 6.63 -2.28
C ASP A 75 1.72 7.86 -2.07
N ILE A 76 1.73 8.42 -0.85
CA ILE A 76 0.89 9.59 -0.49
C ILE A 76 1.65 10.92 -0.60
N PHE A 77 2.90 10.92 -0.14
CA PHE A 77 3.74 12.13 -0.06
C PHE A 77 5.12 11.93 -0.72
N GLY A 78 5.10 11.34 -1.91
CA GLY A 78 6.28 11.06 -2.74
C GLY A 78 6.48 12.08 -3.87
N PRO A 79 7.55 11.90 -4.68
CA PRO A 79 7.69 12.57 -5.96
C PRO A 79 6.69 11.99 -6.98
N ASP A 80 6.45 12.73 -8.05
CA ASP A 80 5.75 12.20 -9.23
C ASP A 80 6.50 11.00 -9.82
N HIS A 81 5.75 10.03 -10.33
CA HIS A 81 6.30 8.82 -10.92
C HIS A 81 6.28 8.87 -12.45
N GLN A 82 7.37 8.45 -13.10
CA GLN A 82 7.42 8.33 -14.55
C GLN A 82 7.14 6.88 -14.95
N ASN A 83 5.97 6.63 -15.56
CA ASN A 83 5.65 5.30 -16.07
C ASN A 83 6.56 4.94 -17.25
N PRO A 84 6.95 3.65 -17.38
CA PRO A 84 7.68 3.17 -18.55
C PRO A 84 6.81 3.27 -19.81
N PRO A 85 7.42 3.31 -21.01
CA PRO A 85 6.67 3.08 -22.24
C PRO A 85 6.15 1.63 -22.28
N GLY A 86 5.02 1.41 -22.94
CA GLY A 86 4.39 0.10 -23.02
C GLY A 86 2.95 0.18 -23.53
N ASN A 87 2.22 -0.94 -23.47
CA ASN A 87 0.83 -1.03 -23.88
C ASN A 87 -0.12 -1.20 -22.68
N PHE A 88 -0.29 -0.12 -21.91
CA PHE A 88 -1.17 -0.08 -20.75
C PHE A 88 -1.65 1.36 -20.50
N PRO A 89 -2.74 1.58 -19.73
CA PRO A 89 -3.20 2.92 -19.40
C PRO A 89 -2.09 3.75 -18.74
N TYR A 90 -1.90 4.99 -19.18
CA TYR A 90 -0.86 5.89 -18.67
C TYR A 90 0.59 5.48 -18.99
N ALA A 91 0.83 4.59 -19.95
CA ALA A 91 2.17 4.29 -20.43
C ALA A 91 2.91 5.55 -20.90
N GLY A 92 4.18 5.68 -20.50
CA GLY A 92 5.03 6.84 -20.79
C GLY A 92 4.60 8.15 -20.14
N LYS A 93 3.54 8.18 -19.32
CA LYS A 93 3.07 9.39 -18.64
C LYS A 93 3.75 9.59 -17.29
N ARG A 94 3.83 10.85 -16.87
CA ARG A 94 4.20 11.23 -15.51
C ARG A 94 2.93 11.29 -14.66
N ILE A 95 2.92 10.56 -13.56
CA ILE A 95 1.79 10.40 -12.64
C ILE A 95 2.08 11.22 -11.38
N PRO A 96 1.26 12.22 -11.06
CA PRO A 96 1.47 13.01 -9.84
C PRO A 96 1.25 12.15 -8.59
N CYS A 97 1.85 12.57 -7.48
CA CYS A 97 1.55 11.99 -6.16
C CYS A 97 0.34 12.73 -5.53
N PRO A 98 -0.63 12.03 -4.89
CA PRO A 98 -0.63 10.61 -4.54
C PRO A 98 -0.95 9.67 -5.72
N HIS A 99 -0.33 8.49 -5.72
CA HIS A 99 -0.56 7.45 -6.71
C HIS A 99 -0.34 6.05 -6.14
N ILE A 100 -0.87 5.05 -6.83
CA ILE A 100 -0.76 3.64 -6.47
C ILE A 100 -0.06 2.85 -7.57
N HIS A 101 0.88 2.00 -7.20
CA HIS A 101 1.50 1.02 -8.08
C HIS A 101 0.83 -0.33 -7.86
N ILE A 102 0.48 -1.00 -8.95
CA ILE A 102 -0.13 -2.33 -8.93
C ILE A 102 0.76 -3.23 -9.78
N ALA A 103 1.22 -4.32 -9.20
CA ALA A 103 2.15 -5.20 -9.87
C ALA A 103 1.51 -5.94 -11.04
N ASN A 104 2.28 -6.13 -12.10
CA ASN A 104 1.98 -7.08 -13.16
C ASN A 104 3.24 -7.86 -13.52
N SER A 105 3.09 -8.92 -14.28
CA SER A 105 4.16 -9.85 -14.64
C SER A 105 5.27 -9.22 -15.51
N GLU A 106 4.93 -8.22 -16.33
CA GLU A 106 5.84 -7.58 -17.28
C GLU A 106 6.69 -6.48 -16.62
N TYR A 107 6.06 -5.63 -15.80
CA TYR A 107 6.68 -4.44 -15.23
C TYR A 107 6.92 -4.53 -13.73
N GLY A 108 6.42 -5.55 -13.04
CA GLY A 108 6.35 -5.57 -11.58
C GLY A 108 5.57 -4.36 -11.06
N ALA A 109 5.99 -3.80 -9.92
CA ALA A 109 5.39 -2.59 -9.35
C ALA A 109 5.96 -1.28 -9.92
N LYS A 110 6.32 -1.23 -11.21
CA LYS A 110 6.85 -0.02 -11.88
C LYS A 110 5.78 0.83 -12.56
N VAL A 111 4.55 0.35 -12.64
CA VAL A 111 3.43 1.10 -13.23
C VAL A 111 2.60 1.70 -12.12
N ALA A 112 2.41 3.02 -12.17
CA ALA A 112 1.58 3.77 -11.23
C ALA A 112 0.32 4.32 -11.91
N TYR A 113 -0.71 4.50 -11.10
CA TYR A 113 -2.00 5.07 -11.50
C TYR A 113 -2.41 6.17 -10.51
N PRO A 114 -3.04 7.26 -10.99
CA PRO A 114 -3.70 8.21 -10.10
C PRO A 114 -4.78 7.51 -9.27
N LEU A 115 -4.96 7.90 -8.01
CA LEU A 115 -5.87 7.18 -7.08
C LEU A 115 -7.33 7.17 -7.53
N ASN A 116 -7.78 8.27 -8.16
CA ASN A 116 -9.18 8.52 -8.51
C ASN A 116 -9.52 8.08 -9.94
N GLU A 117 -8.87 7.03 -10.42
CA GLU A 117 -9.07 6.46 -11.76
C GLU A 117 -9.73 5.08 -11.68
N SER A 118 -10.50 4.73 -12.71
CA SER A 118 -11.26 3.47 -12.80
C SER A 118 -10.39 2.22 -12.70
N TYR A 119 -9.11 2.33 -13.09
CA TYR A 119 -8.15 1.25 -12.97
C TYR A 119 -7.61 1.11 -11.54
N ALA A 120 -7.34 2.24 -10.88
CA ALA A 120 -6.77 2.25 -9.53
C ALA A 120 -7.79 1.84 -8.48
N LYS A 121 -9.05 2.30 -8.60
CA LYS A 121 -10.16 2.02 -7.66
C LYS A 121 -9.90 2.32 -6.18
N MET A 122 -8.87 3.10 -5.85
CA MET A 122 -8.50 3.44 -4.47
C MET A 122 -9.38 4.57 -3.91
N TYR A 123 -9.73 5.55 -4.74
CA TYR A 123 -10.63 6.67 -4.45
C TYR A 123 -10.51 7.25 -3.03
N LEU A 124 -9.58 8.18 -2.83
CA LEU A 124 -9.43 8.93 -1.57
C LEU A 124 -9.89 10.38 -1.77
N THR A 125 -10.68 10.90 -0.83
CA THR A 125 -11.01 12.33 -0.78
C THR A 125 -9.85 13.15 -0.22
N ASN A 126 -9.88 14.48 -0.44
CA ASN A 126 -8.86 15.36 0.12
C ASN A 126 -8.82 15.28 1.66
N ASP A 127 -9.98 15.27 2.31
CA ASP A 127 -10.07 15.16 3.77
C ASP A 127 -9.48 13.84 4.28
N GLN A 128 -9.70 12.73 3.57
CA GLN A 128 -9.11 11.44 3.92
C GLN A 128 -7.59 11.41 3.75
N LEU A 129 -7.03 12.20 2.83
CA LEU A 129 -5.58 12.31 2.62
C LEU A 129 -4.85 13.01 3.78
N GLU A 130 -5.58 13.66 4.68
CA GLU A 130 -5.01 14.33 5.87
C GLU A 130 -4.86 13.38 7.06
N ASP A 131 -5.49 12.20 7.04
CA ASP A 131 -5.49 11.23 8.13
C ASP A 131 -4.77 9.92 7.75
N LEU A 132 -3.59 9.70 8.35
CA LEU A 132 -2.75 8.52 8.07
C LEU A 132 -3.41 7.21 8.51
N ILE A 133 -4.26 7.22 9.55
CA ILE A 133 -5.00 6.04 9.99
C ILE A 133 -6.06 5.69 8.94
N ILE A 134 -6.84 6.68 8.50
CA ILE A 134 -7.85 6.45 7.46
C ILE A 134 -7.19 5.96 6.17
N ILE A 135 -6.07 6.56 5.77
CA ILE A 135 -5.31 6.08 4.60
C ILE A 135 -4.89 4.61 4.77
N LEU A 136 -4.35 4.22 5.94
CA LEU A 136 -3.97 2.83 6.21
C LEU A 136 -5.19 1.91 6.13
N GLN A 137 -6.30 2.27 6.76
CA GLN A 137 -7.53 1.47 6.73
C GLN A 137 -8.05 1.30 5.31
N LYS A 138 -8.11 2.38 4.51
CA LYS A 138 -8.51 2.33 3.10
C LYS A 138 -7.57 1.47 2.26
N PHE A 139 -6.27 1.49 2.55
CA PHE A 139 -5.30 0.64 1.86
C PHE A 139 -5.48 -0.84 2.23
N LEU A 140 -5.79 -1.14 3.49
CA LEU A 140 -6.10 -2.50 3.94
C LEU A 140 -7.41 -2.99 3.31
N GLU A 141 -8.44 -2.15 3.21
CA GLU A 141 -9.68 -2.45 2.50
C GLU A 141 -9.40 -2.78 1.04
N TYR A 142 -8.59 -1.95 0.37
CA TYR A 142 -8.15 -2.16 -1.01
C TYR A 142 -7.37 -3.49 -1.20
N CYS A 143 -6.66 -3.93 -0.17
CA CYS A 143 -5.91 -5.19 -0.18
C CYS A 143 -6.75 -6.42 0.21
N GLU A 144 -8.08 -6.30 0.26
CA GLU A 144 -9.03 -7.35 0.63
C GLU A 144 -8.81 -7.89 2.06
N VAL A 145 -8.48 -7.01 3.01
CA VAL A 145 -8.33 -7.39 4.42
C VAL A 145 -9.69 -7.36 5.12
N GLY A 146 -10.17 -8.51 5.59
CA GLY A 146 -11.55 -8.66 6.09
C GLY A 146 -11.77 -8.24 7.55
N ASN A 147 -10.73 -8.25 8.38
CA ASN A 147 -10.83 -8.01 9.84
C ASN A 147 -10.23 -6.67 10.28
N ILE A 148 -10.26 -5.64 9.43
CA ILE A 148 -9.65 -4.33 9.70
C ILE A 148 -10.17 -3.72 11.01
N ASN A 149 -11.46 -3.90 11.31
CA ASN A 149 -12.12 -3.38 12.50
C ASN A 149 -11.94 -4.26 13.76
N SER A 150 -11.20 -5.38 13.66
CA SER A 150 -10.91 -6.25 14.81
C SER A 150 -9.80 -5.70 15.72
N ILE A 151 -9.06 -4.68 15.25
CA ILE A 151 -8.04 -3.96 16.02
C ILE A 151 -8.28 -2.46 15.97
N GLY A 152 -7.83 -1.75 16.99
CA GLY A 152 -7.72 -0.30 17.01
C GLY A 152 -6.46 0.19 16.28
N TYR A 153 -6.46 1.46 15.89
CA TYR A 153 -5.33 2.11 15.24
C TYR A 153 -5.04 3.41 15.98
N ASN A 154 -3.77 3.65 16.30
CA ASN A 154 -3.36 4.90 16.92
C ASN A 154 -2.16 5.48 16.19
N LEU A 155 -2.10 6.81 16.15
CA LEU A 155 -0.86 7.50 15.88
C LEU A 155 -0.03 7.45 17.15
N GLN A 156 1.25 7.15 17.03
CA GLN A 156 2.14 7.37 18.15
C GLN A 156 2.16 8.88 18.43
N GLU A 157 1.75 9.30 19.62
CA GLU A 157 1.80 10.72 19.99
C GLU A 157 3.23 11.23 19.77
N ASP A 158 3.33 12.23 18.90
CA ASP A 158 4.51 13.06 18.84
C ASP A 158 4.49 13.89 20.13
N LEU A 159 5.42 13.62 21.04
CA LEU A 159 5.97 14.70 21.86
C LEU A 159 6.60 15.65 20.84
N ILE A 160 5.77 16.63 20.44
CA ILE A 160 6.01 17.84 19.62
C ILE A 160 7.42 17.98 19.06
#